data_AF-A0A523GT82-F1
#
_entry.id   AF-A0A523GT82-F1
#
_cell.length_a   1.000
_cell.length_b   1.000
_cell.length_c   1.000
_cell.angle_alpha   90.00
_cell.angle_beta   90.00
_cell.angle_gamma   90.00
#
_symmetry.space_group_name_H-M   'P 1'
#
loop_
_entity.id
_entity.type
_entity.pdbx_description
1 polymer ?
#
loop_
_entity_poly.entity_id
_entity_poly.type
_entity_poly.pdbx_seq_one_letter_code
_entity_poly.pdbx_strand_id
1 'polypeptide(L)'
;MKYKIFKAMLFLRYQIRTIVLVLLLGPHGQAIAALEYLSMADNAVIMYNAPSLKADKLFVASRHLPVEAIVKVEGWVKVRDSSGTLAWVEQKAVSDKRFVIVIELLADVYQE
;
A
#
# COMPACT_ATOMS: atom_id res chain seq x y z
N MET A 1 -10.92 39.46 -47.60
CA MET A 1 -9.75 38.69 -47.11
C MET A 1 -9.66 38.59 -45.58
N LYS A 2 -9.97 39.64 -44.81
CA LYS A 2 -9.85 39.69 -43.33
C LYS A 2 -10.76 38.71 -42.54
N TYR A 3 -11.96 38.41 -43.05
CA TYR A 3 -12.94 37.53 -42.38
C TYR A 3 -12.49 36.06 -42.24
N LYS A 4 -11.82 35.50 -43.25
CA LYS A 4 -11.30 34.12 -43.22
C LYS A 4 -10.18 33.96 -42.18
N ILE A 5 -9.32 34.97 -42.07
CA ILE A 5 -8.19 35.02 -41.13
C ILE A 5 -8.70 35.13 -39.69
N PHE A 6 -9.73 35.95 -39.45
CA PHE A 6 -10.34 36.10 -38.13
C PHE A 6 -11.04 34.81 -37.65
N LYS A 7 -11.78 34.13 -38.54
CA LYS A 7 -12.39 32.81 -38.24
C LYS A 7 -11.34 31.73 -37.96
N ALA A 8 -10.25 31.70 -38.73
CA ALA A 8 -9.15 30.76 -38.51
C ALA A 8 -8.45 30.98 -37.16
N MET A 9 -8.23 32.25 -36.77
CA MET A 9 -7.69 32.58 -35.44
C MET A 9 -8.65 32.21 -34.31
N LEU A 10 -9.95 32.44 -34.48
CA LEU A 10 -10.95 32.07 -33.47
C LEU A 10 -11.04 30.54 -33.32
N PHE A 11 -11.01 29.81 -34.42
CA PHE A 11 -11.00 28.35 -34.45
C PHE A 11 -9.72 27.78 -33.81
N LEU A 12 -8.55 28.33 -34.14
CA LEU A 12 -7.27 27.93 -33.55
C LEU A 12 -7.23 28.15 -32.03
N ARG A 13 -7.76 29.29 -31.55
CA ARG A 13 -7.88 29.59 -30.11
C ARG A 13 -8.85 28.64 -29.40
N TYR A 14 -9.93 28.23 -30.06
CA TYR A 14 -10.88 27.27 -29.52
C TYR A 14 -10.25 25.87 -29.41
N GLN A 15 -9.54 25.42 -30.45
CA GLN A 15 -8.83 24.13 -30.45
C GLN A 15 -7.75 24.07 -29.35
N ILE A 16 -6.95 25.13 -29.19
CA ILE A 16 -5.94 25.20 -28.12
C ILE A 16 -6.59 25.13 -26.73
N ARG A 17 -7.70 25.83 -26.52
CA ARG A 17 -8.44 25.79 -25.24
C ARG A 17 -8.98 24.40 -24.95
N THR A 18 -9.57 23.73 -25.95
CA THR A 18 -10.10 22.37 -25.78
C THR A 18 -8.98 21.37 -25.48
N ILE A 19 -7.83 21.48 -26.16
CA ILE A 19 -6.65 20.63 -25.92
C ILE A 19 -6.10 20.84 -24.51
N VAL A 20 -5.98 22.10 -24.06
CA VAL A 20 -5.53 22.42 -22.69
C VAL A 20 -6.51 21.89 -21.65
N LEU A 21 -7.83 21.99 -21.89
CA LEU A 21 -8.84 21.48 -20.97
C LEU A 21 -8.79 19.95 -20.86
N VAL A 22 -8.60 19.25 -21.99
CA VAL A 22 -8.46 17.79 -22.03
C VAL A 22 -7.16 17.33 -21.36
N LEU A 23 -6.06 18.07 -21.49
CA LEU A 23 -4.80 17.78 -20.81
C LEU A 23 -4.90 17.99 -19.29
N LEU A 24 -5.63 19.01 -18.83
CA LEU A 24 -5.82 19.29 -17.40
C LEU A 24 -6.81 18.31 -16.73
N LEU A 25 -7.76 17.76 -17.48
CA LEU A 25 -8.73 16.75 -17.03
C LEU A 25 -8.29 15.31 -17.38
N GLY A 26 -7.08 15.14 -17.91
CA GLY A 26 -6.53 13.83 -18.25
C GLY A 26 -6.45 12.93 -17.00
N PRO A 27 -6.44 11.59 -17.19
CA PRO A 27 -6.51 10.65 -16.08
C PRO A 27 -5.34 10.89 -15.12
N HIS A 28 -5.66 11.41 -13.94
CA HIS A 28 -4.73 11.41 -12.82
C HIS A 28 -4.49 9.95 -12.47
N GLY A 29 -3.31 9.43 -12.80
CA GLY A 29 -2.92 8.06 -12.47
C GLY A 29 -3.11 7.86 -10.98
N GLN A 30 -4.08 7.05 -10.58
CA GLN A 30 -4.25 6.70 -9.20
C GLN A 30 -3.01 5.93 -8.78
N ALA A 31 -2.23 6.49 -7.87
CA ALA A 31 -1.15 5.76 -7.22
C ALA A 31 -1.81 4.62 -6.41
N ILE A 32 -1.81 3.42 -6.98
CA ILE A 32 -2.24 2.23 -6.26
C ILE A 32 -1.12 1.93 -5.26
N ALA A 33 -1.29 2.38 -4.02
CA ALA A 33 -0.50 1.85 -2.92
C ALA A 33 -0.90 0.38 -2.75
N ALA A 34 -0.08 -0.53 -3.27
CA ALA A 34 -0.30 -1.95 -3.11
C ALA A 34 -0.13 -2.29 -1.63
N LEU A 35 -1.21 -2.72 -0.98
CA LEU A 35 -1.15 -3.24 0.39
C LEU A 35 -0.41 -4.58 0.37
N GLU A 36 0.79 -4.58 0.93
CA GLU A 36 1.60 -5.77 1.03
C GLU A 36 1.31 -6.48 2.36
N TYR A 37 0.71 -7.67 2.30
CA TYR A 37 0.54 -8.50 3.48
C TYR A 37 1.59 -9.61 3.50
N LEU A 38 2.09 -9.88 4.69
CA LEU A 38 3.06 -10.92 5.01
C LEU A 38 2.49 -11.78 6.14
N SER A 39 3.21 -12.84 6.47
CA SER A 39 2.93 -13.65 7.66
C SER A 39 4.20 -13.99 8.43
N MET A 40 4.06 -14.30 9.72
CA MET A 40 5.19 -14.77 10.53
C MET A 40 5.67 -16.15 10.06
N ALA A 41 6.96 -16.27 9.74
CA ALA A 41 7.56 -17.50 9.24
C ALA A 41 7.97 -18.46 10.38
N ASP A 42 8.42 -17.92 11.50
CA ASP A 42 8.91 -18.68 12.65
C ASP A 42 7.83 -18.91 13.71
N ASN A 43 8.04 -19.90 14.58
CA ASN A 43 7.10 -20.26 15.65
C ASN A 43 6.87 -19.14 16.66
N ALA A 44 7.92 -18.34 16.92
CA ALA A 44 7.89 -17.22 17.85
C ALA A 44 8.71 -16.07 17.25
N VAL A 45 8.03 -15.03 16.80
CA VAL A 45 8.66 -13.82 16.23
C VAL A 45 8.54 -12.69 17.26
N ILE A 46 9.67 -12.13 17.67
CA ILE A 46 9.69 -10.97 18.58
C ILE A 46 9.40 -9.71 17.77
N MET A 47 8.46 -8.90 18.28
CA MET A 47 8.10 -7.59 17.73
C MET A 47 8.71 -6.49 18.59
N TYR A 48 9.38 -5.52 17.97
CA TYR A 48 10.18 -4.48 18.64
C TYR A 48 9.61 -3.08 18.43
N ASN A 49 9.93 -2.13 19.31
CA ASN A 49 9.53 -0.73 19.15
C ASN A 49 10.40 0.06 18.15
N ALA A 50 11.59 -0.44 17.80
CA ALA A 50 12.51 0.13 16.82
C ALA A 50 13.20 -0.98 15.99
N PRO A 51 13.77 -0.67 14.80
CA PRO A 51 14.44 -1.66 13.95
C PRO A 51 15.82 -2.03 14.50
N SER A 52 15.87 -2.67 15.67
CA SER A 52 17.11 -3.09 16.33
C SER A 52 16.83 -4.22 17.33
N LEU A 53 17.74 -5.20 17.39
CA LEU A 53 17.69 -6.28 18.38
C LEU A 53 17.88 -5.80 19.83
N LYS A 54 18.43 -4.58 20.01
CA LYS A 54 18.62 -3.95 21.32
C LYS A 54 17.42 -3.10 21.76
N ALA A 55 16.41 -2.96 20.90
CA ALA A 55 15.21 -2.18 21.17
C ALA A 55 14.27 -2.92 22.14
N ASP A 56 13.25 -2.22 22.64
CA ASP A 56 12.30 -2.85 23.55
C ASP A 56 11.46 -3.89 22.81
N LYS A 57 11.29 -5.04 23.46
CA LYS A 57 10.45 -6.13 22.98
C LYS A 57 9.02 -5.84 23.40
N LEU A 58 8.13 -5.66 22.43
CA LEU A 58 6.73 -5.34 22.67
C LEU A 58 5.87 -6.60 22.76
N PHE A 59 6.01 -7.51 21.79
CA PHE A 59 5.15 -8.69 21.66
C PHE A 59 5.94 -9.90 21.16
N VAL A 60 5.32 -11.07 21.27
CA VAL A 60 5.74 -12.29 20.60
C VAL A 60 4.59 -12.80 19.75
N ALA A 61 4.78 -12.82 18.43
CA ALA A 61 3.80 -13.29 17.46
C ALA A 61 4.03 -14.78 17.15
N SER A 62 2.93 -15.52 17.02
CA SER A 62 2.97 -16.91 16.56
C SER A 62 3.17 -16.98 15.05
N ARG A 63 3.66 -18.13 14.57
CA ARG A 63 3.70 -18.46 13.14
C ARG A 63 2.35 -18.22 12.46
N HIS A 64 2.39 -17.83 11.20
CA HIS A 64 1.24 -17.59 10.33
C HIS A 64 0.37 -16.38 10.68
N LEU A 65 0.70 -15.63 11.74
CA LEU A 65 0.01 -14.37 12.04
C LEU A 65 0.13 -13.44 10.81
N PRO A 66 -0.99 -13.06 10.17
CA PRO A 66 -0.96 -12.17 9.02
C PRO A 66 -0.76 -10.73 9.48
N VAL A 67 0.08 -9.98 8.78
CA VAL A 67 0.39 -8.58 9.07
C VAL A 67 0.53 -7.77 7.79
N GLU A 68 0.16 -6.49 7.85
CA GLU A 68 0.37 -5.52 6.78
C GLU A 68 1.78 -4.93 6.91
N ALA A 69 2.58 -4.97 5.84
CA ALA A 69 3.87 -4.30 5.78
C ALA A 69 3.68 -2.82 5.47
N ILE A 70 4.10 -1.96 6.40
CA ILE A 70 3.94 -0.50 6.31
C ILE A 70 5.20 0.16 5.77
N VAL A 71 6.37 -0.26 6.27
CA VAL A 71 7.68 0.27 5.85
C VAL A 71 8.69 -0.86 5.84
N LYS A 72 9.51 -0.94 4.80
CA LYS A 72 10.67 -1.82 4.75
C LYS A 72 11.95 -1.00 4.82
N VAL A 73 12.84 -1.37 5.72
CA VAL A 73 14.21 -0.85 5.79
C VAL A 73 15.18 -2.03 5.80
N GLU A 74 16.48 -1.75 5.74
CA GLU A 74 17.49 -2.81 5.69
C GLU A 74 17.35 -3.78 6.87
N GLY A 75 17.01 -5.04 6.58
CA GLY A 75 16.87 -6.11 7.57
C GLY A 75 15.59 -6.09 8.41
N TRP A 76 14.72 -5.08 8.27
CA TRP A 76 13.55 -4.88 9.14
C TRP A 76 12.29 -4.48 8.37
N VAL A 77 11.14 -4.91 8.89
CA VAL A 77 9.83 -4.51 8.39
C VAL A 77 9.02 -3.94 9.53
N LYS A 78 8.49 -2.73 9.34
CA LYS A 78 7.45 -2.18 10.20
C LYS A 78 6.13 -2.77 9.75
N VAL A 79 5.47 -3.46 10.65
CA VAL A 79 4.24 -4.20 10.38
C VAL A 79 3.09 -3.65 11.21
N ARG A 80 1.88 -3.76 10.68
CA ARG A 80 0.61 -3.51 11.38
C ARG A 80 -0.16 -4.81 11.50
N ASP A 81 -0.65 -5.12 12.70
CA ASP A 81 -1.55 -6.26 12.91
C ASP A 81 -3.03 -5.90 12.69
N SER A 82 -3.91 -6.88 12.87
CA SER A 82 -5.36 -6.70 12.72
C SER A 82 -5.99 -5.76 13.76
N SER A 83 -5.32 -5.53 14.90
CA SER A 83 -5.76 -4.56 15.92
C SER A 83 -5.32 -3.12 15.61
N GLY A 84 -4.48 -2.93 14.60
CA GLY A 84 -3.87 -1.64 14.27
C GLY A 84 -2.53 -1.38 14.98
N THR A 85 -2.02 -2.34 15.75
CA THR A 85 -0.76 -2.22 16.49
C THR A 85 0.42 -2.21 15.53
N LEU A 86 1.37 -1.30 15.74
CA LEU A 86 2.58 -1.15 14.93
C LEU A 86 3.81 -1.65 15.68
N ALA A 87 4.63 -2.46 15.02
CA ALA A 87 5.93 -2.88 15.54
C ALA A 87 6.92 -3.20 14.42
N TRP A 88 8.19 -3.36 14.78
CA TRP A 88 9.25 -3.81 13.90
C TRP A 88 9.52 -5.30 14.07
N VAL A 89 9.68 -6.01 12.96
CA VAL A 89 10.10 -7.42 12.93
C VAL A 89 11.30 -7.58 11.99
N GLU A 90 12.13 -8.58 12.25
CA GLU A 90 13.24 -8.90 11.34
C GLU A 90 12.69 -9.40 9.99
N GLN A 91 13.24 -8.92 8.88
CA GLN A 91 12.80 -9.26 7.53
C GLN A 91 12.88 -10.76 7.22
N LYS A 92 13.81 -11.49 7.85
CA LYS A 92 13.95 -12.95 7.72
C LYS A 92 12.84 -13.73 8.43
N ALA A 93 12.15 -13.11 9.40
CA ALA A 93 11.14 -13.74 10.23
C ALA A 93 9.72 -13.64 9.62
N VAL A 94 9.60 -13.06 8.41
CA VAL A 94 8.34 -12.90 7.68
C VAL A 94 8.38 -13.63 6.34
N SER A 95 7.23 -14.12 5.90
CA SER A 95 7.00 -14.82 4.64
C SER A 95 5.93 -14.10 3.82
N ASP A 96 6.03 -14.20 2.49
CA ASP A 96 5.03 -13.78 1.52
C ASP A 96 3.79 -14.68 1.47
N LYS A 97 3.84 -15.86 2.11
CA LYS A 97 2.69 -16.75 2.22
C LYS A 97 1.54 -16.04 2.92
N ARG A 98 0.41 -15.93 2.21
CA ARG A 98 -0.79 -15.24 2.70
C ARG A 98 -1.59 -16.16 3.62
N PHE A 99 -2.03 -15.58 4.74
CA PHE A 99 -2.96 -16.18 5.68
C PHE A 99 -4.08 -15.19 5.97
N VAL A 100 -5.19 -15.71 6.48
CA VAL A 100 -6.34 -14.91 6.93
C VAL A 100 -6.50 -15.16 8.43
N ILE A 101 -6.85 -14.11 9.16
CA ILE A 101 -7.23 -14.18 10.57
C ILE A 101 -8.71 -13.86 10.68
N VAL A 102 -9.44 -14.67 11.43
CA VAL A 102 -10.83 -14.41 11.78
C VAL A 102 -10.83 -13.57 13.06
N ILE A 103 -11.29 -12.33 12.97
CA ILE A 103 -11.34 -11.38 14.09
C ILE A 103 -12.72 -11.31 14.76
N GLU A 104 -13.71 -11.96 14.17
CA GLU A 104 -15.09 -12.05 14.65
C GLU A 104 -15.36 -13.43 15.26
N LEU A 105 -16.51 -13.59 15.93
CA LEU A 105 -16.88 -14.87 16.56
C LEU A 105 -17.08 -16.01 15.55
N LEU A 106 -17.57 -15.69 14.35
CA LEU A 106 -17.91 -16.66 13.32
C LEU A 106 -17.65 -16.07 11.93
N ALA A 107 -17.10 -16.88 11.03
CA ALA A 107 -16.88 -16.53 9.63
C ALA A 107 -17.09 -17.75 8.74
N ASP A 108 -17.72 -17.54 7.58
CA ASP A 108 -17.86 -18.54 6.55
C ASP A 108 -16.61 -18.58 5.66
N VAL A 109 -16.11 -19.80 5.39
CA VAL A 109 -14.97 -20.02 4.51
C VAL A 109 -15.47 -20.70 3.23
N TYR A 110 -15.34 -20.00 2.11
CA TYR A 110 -15.65 -20.54 0.79
C TYR A 110 -14.37 -21.09 0.16
N GLN A 111 -14.42 -22.34 -0.28
CA GLN A 111 -13.35 -23.00 -1.00
C GLN A 111 -13.90 -23.48 -2.34
N GLU A 112 -13.24 -23.13 -3.44
CA GLU A 112 -13.55 -23.65 -4.78
C GLU A 112 -13.02 -25.08 -4.99
#